data_AF-A0A6V7PEK1-F1
#
_entry.id   AF-A0A6V7PEK1-F1
#
_cell.length_a   1.000
_cell.length_b   1.000
_cell.length_c   1.000
_cell.angle_alpha   90.00
_cell.angle_beta   90.00
_cell.angle_gamma   90.00
#
_symmetry.space_group_name_H-M   'P 1'
#
loop_
_entity.id
_entity.type
_entity.pdbx_description
1 polymer ?
#
loop_
_entity_poly.entity_id
_entity_poly.type
_entity_poly.pdbx_seq_one_letter_code
_entity_poly.pdbx_strand_id
1 'polypeptide(L)'
;MAFRLRLFLEKFKIRYVVLNAELPQNSRLHILEEFNAGLFGILIATDDNQTKEKDHTSRESQVQSRSTKKKFQQNLDAEFGVVRGIDFKNVFTVINFDMPRSPAGYVHRIGRTGRGRNTGTAVSLVTLVFKMNYVVKIIYALLNI
;
A
#
# COMPACT_ATOMS: atom_id res chain seq x y z
N MET A 1 9.69 10.15 -1.19
CA MET A 1 10.30 9.99 0.15
C MET A 1 11.09 8.69 0.31
N ALA A 2 10.70 7.58 -0.32
CA ALA A 2 11.41 6.30 -0.25
C ALA A 2 12.93 6.37 -0.45
N PHE A 3 13.43 7.23 -1.36
CA PHE A 3 14.86 7.38 -1.60
C PHE A 3 15.65 7.89 -0.38
N ARG A 4 15.08 8.79 0.44
CA ARG A 4 15.76 9.28 1.65
C ARG A 4 15.80 8.22 2.73
N LEU A 5 14.70 7.48 2.91
CA LEU A 5 14.64 6.37 3.84
C LEU A 5 15.62 5.25 3.44
N ARG A 6 15.72 4.98 2.14
CA ARG A 6 16.70 4.07 1.55
C ARG A 6 18.14 4.43 1.96
N LEU A 7 18.55 5.66 1.67
CA LEU A 7 19.89 6.15 2.02
C LEU A 7 20.15 6.11 3.54
N PHE A 8 19.12 6.40 4.33
CA PHE A 8 19.22 6.32 5.78
C PHE A 8 19.50 4.88 6.24
N LEU A 9 18.71 3.90 5.82
CA LEU A 9 18.89 2.49 6.21
C LEU A 9 20.24 1.93 5.74
N GLU A 10 20.70 2.34 4.56
CA GLU A 10 22.00 1.95 4.02
C GLU A 10 23.16 2.40 4.90
N LYS A 11 23.10 3.62 5.47
CA LYS A 11 24.12 4.11 6.42
C LYS A 11 24.26 3.24 7.66
N PHE A 12 23.16 2.62 8.11
CA PHE A 12 23.17 1.71 9.26
C PHE A 12 23.39 0.24 8.88
N LYS A 13 23.70 -0.04 7.61
CA LYS A 13 23.87 -1.41 7.08
C LYS A 13 22.67 -2.33 7.36
N ILE A 14 21.47 -1.75 7.40
CA ILE A 14 20.23 -2.49 7.60
C ILE A 14 19.82 -3.09 6.25
N ARG A 15 19.57 -4.40 6.20
CA ARG A 15 19.08 -5.06 4.98
C ARG A 15 17.62 -4.71 4.74
N TYR A 16 17.35 -4.10 3.60
CA TYR A 16 16.00 -3.75 3.15
C TYR A 16 15.83 -4.10 1.67
N VAL A 17 14.58 -4.21 1.23
CA VAL A 17 14.22 -4.25 -0.19
C VAL A 17 13.16 -3.18 -0.49
N VAL A 18 13.14 -2.66 -1.71
CA VAL A 18 12.18 -1.61 -2.11
C VAL A 18 11.24 -2.14 -3.17
N LEU A 19 9.94 -2.00 -2.93
CA LEU A 19 8.89 -2.36 -3.86
C LEU A 19 8.17 -1.08 -4.34
N ASN A 20 8.28 -0.77 -5.63
CA ASN A 20 7.64 0.38 -6.28
C ASN A 20 6.90 -0.05 -7.56
N ALA A 21 5.85 0.66 -7.96
CA ALA A 21 5.08 0.41 -9.17
C ALA A 21 5.87 0.64 -10.47
N GLU A 22 6.89 1.50 -10.43
CA GLU A 22 7.78 1.74 -11.58
C GLU A 22 8.60 0.50 -11.97
N LEU A 23 8.69 -0.51 -11.08
CA LEU A 23 9.40 -1.74 -11.36
C LEU A 23 8.58 -2.68 -12.27
N PRO A 24 9.23 -3.34 -13.24
CA PRO A 24 8.59 -4.39 -14.03
C PRO A 24 7.93 -5.46 -13.16
N GLN A 25 6.85 -6.07 -13.65
CA GLN A 25 6.08 -7.06 -12.90
C GLN A 25 6.94 -8.20 -12.33
N ASN A 26 7.84 -8.77 -13.14
CA ASN A 26 8.70 -9.87 -12.71
C ASN A 26 9.66 -9.45 -11.59
N SER A 27 10.18 -8.21 -11.64
CA SER A 27 11.01 -7.67 -10.57
C SER A 27 10.25 -7.52 -9.26
N ARG A 28 8.98 -7.06 -9.34
CA ARG A 28 8.10 -6.96 -8.16
C ARG A 28 7.81 -8.33 -7.54
N LEU A 29 7.56 -9.34 -8.38
CA LEU A 29 7.34 -10.73 -7.93
C LEU A 29 8.59 -11.29 -7.24
N HIS A 30 9.75 -11.14 -7.87
CA HIS A 30 11.03 -11.60 -7.31
C HIS A 30 11.31 -10.99 -5.93
N ILE A 31 11.17 -9.67 -5.80
CA ILE A 31 11.36 -8.95 -4.52
C ILE A 31 10.44 -9.49 -3.44
N LEU A 32 9.18 -9.77 -3.79
CA LEU A 32 8.20 -10.29 -2.84
C LEU A 32 8.54 -11.72 -2.43
N GLU A 33 8.97 -12.56 -3.37
CA GLU A 33 9.43 -13.93 -3.09
C GLU A 33 10.63 -13.92 -2.13
N GLU A 34 11.62 -13.08 -2.38
CA GLU A 34 12.79 -12.93 -1.50
C GLU A 34 12.41 -12.45 -0.09
N PHE A 35 11.47 -11.50 0.00
CA PHE A 35 10.96 -11.04 1.28
C PHE A 35 10.20 -12.15 2.02
N ASN A 36 9.30 -12.86 1.34
CA ASN A 36 8.53 -13.96 1.91
C ASN A 36 9.41 -15.16 2.29
N ALA A 37 10.56 -15.34 1.62
CA ALA A 37 11.59 -16.32 1.97
C ALA A 37 12.44 -15.90 3.18
N GLY A 38 12.27 -14.67 3.70
CA GLY A 38 12.97 -14.16 4.87
C GLY A 38 14.38 -13.64 4.60
N LEU A 39 14.76 -13.43 3.33
CA LEU A 39 16.08 -12.90 2.98
C LEU A 39 16.25 -11.43 3.42
N PHE A 40 15.15 -10.69 3.42
CA PHE A 40 15.07 -9.31 3.87
C PHE A 40 14.15 -9.20 5.08
N GLY A 41 14.62 -8.57 6.15
CA GLY A 41 13.79 -8.29 7.33
C GLY A 41 12.87 -7.09 7.16
N ILE A 42 13.15 -6.21 6.18
CA ILE A 42 12.40 -4.97 5.94
C ILE A 42 12.09 -4.85 4.45
N LEU A 43 10.83 -4.56 4.14
CA LEU A 43 10.37 -4.18 2.80
C LEU A 43 9.79 -2.77 2.86
N ILE A 44 10.30 -1.88 2.02
CA ILE A 44 9.77 -0.53 1.83
C ILE A 44 8.87 -0.57 0.60
N ALA A 45 7.56 -0.41 0.80
CA ALA A 45 6.61 -0.25 -0.29
C ALA A 45 6.26 1.22 -0.48
N THR A 46 6.15 1.66 -1.73
CA THR A 46 5.61 2.99 -2.08
C THR A 46 4.26 2.87 -2.74
N ASP A 47 3.28 3.61 -2.25
CA ASP A 47 1.99 3.72 -2.93
C ASP A 47 2.13 4.56 -4.20
N ASP A 48 1.55 4.08 -5.30
CA ASP A 48 1.51 4.79 -6.57
C ASP A 48 0.15 5.48 -6.68
N ASN A 49 0.15 6.77 -6.38
CA ASN A 49 -1.07 7.52 -6.14
C ASN A 49 -1.50 8.31 -7.39
N GLN A 50 -1.50 7.67 -8.56
CA GLN A 50 -2.21 8.15 -9.75
C GLN A 50 -3.59 7.52 -9.89
N THR A 51 -4.40 7.55 -8.83
CA THR A 51 -5.86 7.49 -9.00
C THR A 51 -6.38 8.91 -9.12
N LYS A 52 -6.72 9.29 -10.35
CA LYS A 52 -7.46 10.52 -10.66
C LYS A 52 -8.67 10.59 -9.72
N GLU A 53 -8.76 11.66 -8.93
CA GLU A 53 -10.01 12.08 -8.31
C GLU A 53 -11.05 12.19 -9.43
N LYS A 54 -12.01 11.25 -9.46
CA LYS A 54 -13.19 11.43 -10.29
C LYS A 54 -14.09 12.39 -9.54
N ASP A 55 -14.01 13.66 -9.93
CA ASP A 55 -15.02 14.66 -9.63
C ASP A 55 -16.40 14.10 -9.99
N HIS A 56 -17.27 14.04 -8.99
CA HIS A 56 -18.69 13.82 -9.17
C HIS A 56 -19.30 15.10 -9.75
N THR A 57 -19.35 15.20 -11.08
CA THR A 57 -20.39 15.99 -11.74
C THR A 57 -21.01 15.18 -12.86
N SER A 58 -22.28 14.86 -12.64
CA SER A 58 -23.22 14.20 -13.54
C SER A 58 -23.27 14.88 -14.90
N ARG A 59 -23.21 14.09 -15.98
CA ARG A 59 -24.09 14.22 -17.17
C ARG A 59 -23.92 13.03 -18.09
N GLU A 60 -25.07 12.44 -18.42
CA GLU A 60 -25.28 11.26 -19.24
C GLU A 60 -25.04 11.55 -20.72
N SER A 61 -24.49 10.57 -21.46
CA SER A 61 -25.15 9.91 -22.61
C SER A 61 -24.13 9.32 -23.60
N GLN A 62 -24.19 7.98 -23.71
CA GLN A 62 -24.04 7.11 -24.89
C GLN A 62 -22.97 7.37 -25.97
N VAL A 63 -22.16 6.34 -26.29
CA VAL A 63 -22.22 5.55 -27.55
C VAL A 63 -21.10 4.49 -27.61
N GLN A 64 -21.50 3.32 -28.11
CA GLN A 64 -20.82 2.06 -28.46
C GLN A 64 -19.28 1.95 -28.57
N SER A 65 -18.83 0.80 -28.02
CA SER A 65 -17.93 -0.20 -28.63
C SER A 65 -16.39 -0.09 -28.42
N ARG A 66 -15.80 -1.25 -28.03
CA ARG A 66 -14.36 -1.65 -28.06
C ARG A 66 -13.43 -1.55 -26.82
N SER A 67 -13.85 -1.21 -25.60
CA SER A 67 -12.88 -1.01 -24.48
C SER A 67 -13.05 -1.84 -23.20
N THR A 68 -13.88 -2.88 -23.18
CA THR A 68 -14.28 -3.57 -21.93
C THR A 68 -13.14 -4.33 -21.22
N LYS A 69 -12.09 -4.79 -21.92
CA LYS A 69 -10.97 -5.50 -21.26
C LYS A 69 -9.93 -4.60 -20.60
N LYS A 70 -9.72 -3.37 -21.09
CA LYS A 70 -8.63 -2.49 -20.62
C LYS A 70 -8.96 -1.76 -19.32
N LYS A 71 -10.26 -1.51 -19.05
CA LYS A 71 -10.76 -0.82 -17.86
C LYS A 71 -10.87 -1.71 -16.61
N PHE A 72 -10.98 -3.03 -16.79
CA PHE A 72 -11.07 -3.99 -15.69
C PHE A 72 -9.70 -4.30 -15.08
N GLN A 73 -8.66 -4.37 -15.92
CA GLN A 73 -7.29 -4.61 -15.46
C GLN A 73 -6.75 -3.44 -14.61
N GLN A 74 -7.07 -2.20 -14.99
CA GLN A 74 -6.57 -0.98 -14.32
C GLN A 74 -7.08 -0.77 -12.88
N ASN A 75 -8.17 -1.44 -12.46
CA ASN A 75 -8.68 -1.33 -11.08
C ASN A 75 -8.06 -2.37 -10.13
N LEU A 76 -7.43 -3.43 -10.64
CA LEU A 76 -6.85 -4.50 -9.81
C LEU A 76 -5.45 -4.13 -9.28
N ASP A 77 -4.75 -3.24 -9.99
CA ASP A 77 -3.38 -2.82 -9.69
C ASP A 77 -3.28 -1.62 -8.74
N ALA A 78 -4.42 -0.96 -8.43
CA ALA A 78 -4.43 0.40 -7.90
C ALA A 78 -3.99 0.57 -6.44
N GLU A 79 -3.70 -0.52 -5.70
CA GLU A 79 -3.37 -0.39 -4.28
C GLU A 79 -2.49 -1.52 -3.72
N PHE A 80 -1.58 -2.06 -4.54
CA PHE A 80 -0.59 -3.09 -4.14
C PHE A 80 -1.15 -4.33 -3.41
N GLY A 81 -2.47 -4.55 -3.46
CA GLY A 81 -3.14 -5.37 -2.47
C GLY A 81 -4.25 -6.28 -2.96
N VAL A 82 -4.66 -6.21 -4.24
CA VAL A 82 -5.72 -7.07 -4.81
C VAL A 82 -5.41 -7.47 -6.26
N VAL A 83 -4.15 -7.66 -6.61
CA VAL A 83 -3.81 -8.56 -7.72
C VAL A 83 -3.66 -9.94 -7.10
N ARG A 84 -4.54 -10.89 -7.46
CA ARG A 84 -4.39 -12.28 -7.03
C ARG A 84 -2.95 -12.72 -7.32
N GLY A 85 -2.16 -13.02 -6.28
CA GLY A 85 -0.78 -13.49 -6.41
C GLY A 85 0.31 -12.64 -5.71
N ILE A 86 0.02 -11.40 -5.30
CA ILE A 86 0.97 -10.55 -4.54
C ILE A 86 0.52 -10.53 -3.08
N ASP A 87 1.05 -11.45 -2.27
CA ASP A 87 0.75 -11.53 -0.84
C ASP A 87 2.01 -11.44 0.03
N PHE A 88 1.94 -10.65 1.09
CA PHE A 88 3.02 -10.53 2.08
C PHE A 88 2.76 -11.53 3.20
N LYS A 89 3.66 -12.48 3.36
CA LYS A 89 3.56 -13.54 4.36
C LYS A 89 4.36 -13.16 5.59
N ASN A 90 3.86 -13.55 6.77
CA ASN A 90 4.55 -13.41 8.05
C ASN A 90 4.99 -11.98 8.41
N VAL A 91 4.23 -10.96 7.97
CA VAL A 91 4.49 -9.57 8.36
C VAL A 91 4.04 -9.37 9.82
N PHE A 92 5.00 -9.21 10.72
CA PHE A 92 4.71 -8.94 12.13
C PHE A 92 4.37 -7.48 12.41
N THR A 93 5.01 -6.55 11.68
CA THR A 93 4.82 -5.11 11.89
C THR A 93 4.63 -4.38 10.56
N VAL A 94 3.62 -3.51 10.50
CA VAL A 94 3.43 -2.51 9.43
C VAL A 94 3.75 -1.13 10.00
N ILE A 95 4.63 -0.39 9.33
CA ILE A 95 4.97 1.00 9.71
C ILE A 95 4.49 1.94 8.60
N ASN A 96 3.47 2.75 8.91
CA ASN A 96 3.08 3.87 8.06
C ASN A 96 4.04 5.03 8.32
N PHE A 97 5.10 5.11 7.52
CA PHE A 97 6.04 6.22 7.58
C PHE A 97 5.38 7.55 7.18
N ASP A 98 4.60 7.52 6.10
CA ASP A 98 3.69 8.59 5.69
C ASP A 98 2.25 8.09 5.84
N MET A 99 1.37 8.90 6.42
CA MET A 99 -0.04 8.52 6.57
C MET A 99 -0.72 8.35 5.21
N PRO A 100 -1.56 7.31 5.03
CA PRO A 100 -2.37 7.16 3.82
C PRO A 100 -3.35 8.32 3.68
N ARG A 101 -3.81 8.59 2.44
CA ARG A 101 -4.75 9.68 2.14
C ARG A 101 -6.22 9.38 2.49
N SER A 102 -6.57 8.10 2.61
CA SER A 102 -7.91 7.66 3.03
C SER A 102 -7.87 6.63 4.18
N PRO A 103 -8.91 6.58 5.03
CA PRO A 103 -9.04 5.52 6.04
C PRO A 103 -9.10 4.12 5.43
N ALA A 104 -9.72 3.96 4.25
CA ALA A 104 -9.73 2.67 3.55
C ALA A 104 -8.30 2.20 3.21
N GLY A 105 -7.44 3.11 2.70
CA GLY A 105 -6.05 2.78 2.43
C GLY A 105 -5.24 2.49 3.69
N TYR A 106 -5.60 3.11 4.82
CA TYR A 106 -5.05 2.71 6.12
C TYR A 106 -5.35 1.24 6.44
N VAL A 107 -6.63 0.84 6.34
CA VAL A 107 -7.06 -0.53 6.60
C VAL A 107 -6.36 -1.52 5.66
N HIS A 108 -6.24 -1.19 4.37
CA HIS A 108 -5.54 -2.03 3.39
C HIS A 108 -4.04 -2.22 3.69
N ARG A 109 -3.37 -1.16 4.16
CA ARG A 109 -1.95 -1.23 4.57
C ARG A 109 -1.76 -2.06 5.83
N ILE A 110 -2.57 -1.83 6.87
CA ILE A 110 -2.42 -2.59 8.13
C ILE A 110 -2.89 -4.05 8.00
N GLY A 111 -3.80 -4.34 7.06
CA GLY A 111 -4.24 -5.71 6.74
C GLY A 111 -3.15 -6.61 6.13
N ARG A 112 -1.92 -6.11 6.01
CA ARG A 112 -0.73 -6.90 5.68
C ARG A 112 -0.16 -7.63 6.91
N THR A 113 -0.45 -7.17 8.13
CA THR A 113 -0.07 -7.85 9.38
C THR A 113 -1.26 -8.52 10.07
N GLY A 114 -1.02 -9.29 11.14
CA GLY A 114 -2.08 -9.88 11.97
C GLY A 114 -2.90 -10.97 11.28
N ARG A 115 -2.31 -11.69 10.31
CA ARG A 115 -3.01 -12.70 9.52
C ARG A 115 -2.97 -14.08 10.17
N GLY A 116 -4.10 -14.78 10.13
CA GLY A 116 -4.25 -16.18 10.53
C GLY A 116 -3.81 -16.44 11.98
N ARG A 117 -4.67 -16.19 12.96
CA ARG A 117 -4.42 -16.35 14.42
C ARG A 117 -3.14 -15.69 15.00
N ASN A 118 -2.28 -15.11 14.18
CA ASN A 118 -1.09 -14.39 14.62
C ASN A 118 -1.45 -12.95 14.97
N THR A 119 -0.82 -12.44 16.02
CA THR A 119 -0.85 -11.02 16.35
C THR A 119 -0.01 -10.22 15.37
N GLY A 120 -0.39 -8.97 15.15
CA GLY A 120 0.35 -8.02 14.32
C GLY A 120 0.37 -6.65 14.96
N THR A 121 1.38 -5.84 14.62
CA THR A 121 1.50 -4.47 15.11
C THR A 121 1.45 -3.49 13.94
N ALA A 122 0.63 -2.44 14.05
CA ALA A 122 0.64 -1.32 13.12
C ALA A 122 1.08 -0.06 13.84
N VAL A 123 2.13 0.60 13.33
CA VAL A 123 2.65 1.88 13.86
C VAL A 123 2.53 2.95 12.78
N SER A 124 2.05 4.12 13.16
CA SER A 124 1.89 5.25 12.26
C SER A 124 2.63 6.48 12.78
N LEU A 125 3.46 7.07 11.93
CA LEU A 125 4.11 8.33 12.23
C LEU A 125 3.18 9.48 11.83
N VAL A 126 2.84 10.32 12.81
CA VAL A 126 1.94 11.46 12.61
C VAL A 126 2.70 12.74 12.93
N THR A 127 2.71 13.68 12.00
CA THR A 127 3.29 15.02 12.22
C THR A 127 2.23 15.97 12.77
N LEU A 128 2.65 17.03 13.47
CA LEU A 128 1.75 18.01 14.09
C LEU A 128 0.81 18.72 13.08
N VAL A 129 1.19 18.75 11.81
CA VAL A 129 0.42 19.37 10.71
C VAL A 129 -0.74 18.47 10.25
N PHE A 130 -0.75 17.20 10.68
CA PHE A 130 -1.77 16.27 10.28
C PHE A 130 -3.09 16.55 11.02
N LYS A 131 -4.18 16.71 10.26
CA LYS A 131 -5.48 17.11 10.80
C LYS A 131 -5.97 16.05 11.79
N MET A 132 -6.11 16.41 13.07
CA MET A 132 -6.64 15.53 14.13
C MET A 132 -7.95 14.82 13.73
N ASN A 133 -8.82 15.53 12.99
CA ASN A 133 -10.06 14.97 12.44
C ASN A 133 -9.85 13.71 11.59
N TYR A 134 -8.72 13.60 10.90
CA TYR A 134 -8.41 12.43 10.08
C TYR A 134 -7.93 11.25 10.92
N VAL A 135 -7.15 11.49 11.98
CA VAL A 135 -6.78 10.45 12.96
C VAL A 135 -8.04 9.87 13.60
N VAL A 136 -8.99 10.72 13.97
CA VAL A 136 -10.30 10.31 14.48
C VAL A 136 -11.05 9.43 13.47
N LYS A 137 -11.08 9.80 12.18
CA LYS A 137 -11.68 8.96 11.13
C LYS A 137 -11.03 7.58 11.01
N ILE A 138 -9.71 7.47 11.19
CA ILE A 138 -9.02 6.17 11.19
C ILE A 138 -9.41 5.35 12.41
N ILE A 139 -9.47 5.95 13.60
CA ILE A 139 -9.90 5.26 14.82
C ILE A 139 -11.31 4.70 14.63
N TYR A 140 -12.24 5.50 14.10
CA TYR A 140 -13.57 5.02 13.77
C TYR A 140 -13.55 3.89 12.74
N ALA A 141 -12.74 4.00 11.68
CA ALA A 141 -12.63 2.94 10.68
C ALA A 141 -12.17 1.61 11.32
N LEU A 142 -11.23 1.64 12.26
CA LEU A 142 -10.74 0.44 12.95
C LEU A 142 -11.77 -0.18 13.92
N LEU A 143 -12.59 0.63 14.58
CA LEU A 143 -13.64 0.14 15.48
C LEU A 143 -14.81 -0.53 14.75
N ASN A 144 -14.91 -0.37 13.44
CA ASN A 144 -16.02 -0.87 12.61
C ASN A 144 -15.59 -2.01 11.65
N ILE A 145 -14.41 -2.62 11.87
CA ILE A 145 -13.95 -3.84 11.18
C ILE A 145 -14.33 -5.04 12.04
#